data_AF-A0A0M1JEJ6-F1
#
_entry.id   AF-A0A0M1JEJ6-F1
#
_cell.length_a   1.000
_cell.length_b   1.000
_cell.length_c   1.000
_cell.angle_alpha   90.00
_cell.angle_beta   90.00
_cell.angle_gamma   90.00
#
_symmetry.space_group_name_H-M   'P 1'
#
loop_
_entity.id
_entity.type
_entity.pdbx_description
1 polymer ?
#
loop_
_entity_poly.entity_id
_entity_poly.type
_entity_poly.pdbx_seq_one_letter_code
_entity_poly.pdbx_strand_id
1 'polypeptide(L)'
;NNTGAIAGMLVGLLSTVIYIFVYKGWFFVKGYNNLPDTVDYWLLGIQPESFGAIGAILNFATALIVSKFTAPPPENIQHLVGDIRIPKTT
;
A
#
# COMPACT_ATOMS: atom_id res chain seq x y z
N ASN A 1 -9.06 -11.66 6.52
CA ASN A 1 -9.71 -11.16 5.31
C ASN A 1 -8.63 -10.90 4.28
N ASN A 2 -8.58 -11.72 3.22
CA ASN A 2 -7.51 -11.66 2.23
C ASN A 2 -7.78 -10.56 1.19
N THR A 3 -9.04 -10.31 0.87
CA THR A 3 -9.45 -9.30 -0.11
C THR A 3 -9.09 -7.88 0.33
N GLY A 4 -9.27 -7.56 1.62
CA GLY A 4 -8.88 -6.26 2.16
C GLY A 4 -7.37 -6.01 2.10
N ALA A 5 -6.58 -7.03 2.44
CA ALA A 5 -5.13 -6.94 2.35
C ALA A 5 -4.65 -6.75 0.90
N ILE A 6 -5.20 -7.50 -0.05
CA ILE A 6 -4.86 -7.38 -1.47
C ILE A 6 -5.26 -6.01 -2.03
N ALA A 7 -6.47 -5.54 -1.71
CA ALA A 7 -6.93 -4.22 -2.13
C ALA A 7 -6.04 -3.09 -1.58
N GLY A 8 -5.66 -3.16 -0.29
CA GLY A 8 -4.72 -2.20 0.31
C GLY A 8 -3.35 -2.21 -0.36
N MET A 9 -2.79 -3.40 -0.60
CA MET A 9 -1.52 -3.56 -1.31
C MET A 9 -1.56 -2.98 -2.72
N LEU A 10 -2.62 -3.25 -3.49
CA LEU A 10 -2.79 -2.68 -4.82
C LEU A 10 -2.86 -1.15 -4.77
N VAL A 11 -3.70 -0.58 -3.91
CA VAL A 11 -3.86 0.87 -3.83
C VAL A 11 -2.56 1.56 -3.42
N GLY A 12 -1.90 1.10 -2.36
CA GLY A 12 -0.68 1.74 -1.86
C GLY A 12 0.53 1.56 -2.76
N LEU A 13 0.70 0.36 -3.35
CA LEU A 13 1.80 0.13 -4.29
C LEU A 13 1.59 0.90 -5.58
N LEU A 14 0.38 0.85 -6.16
CA LEU A 14 0.08 1.58 -7.40
C LEU A 14 0.20 3.09 -7.19
N SER A 15 -0.31 3.63 -6.07
CA SER A 15 -0.17 5.07 -5.80
C SER A 15 1.30 5.48 -5.71
N THR A 16 2.13 4.68 -5.05
CA THR A 16 3.57 4.98 -4.88
C THR A 16 4.31 4.88 -6.20
N VAL A 17 4.08 3.81 -6.96
CA VAL A 17 4.75 3.56 -8.24
C VAL A 17 4.36 4.61 -9.27
N ILE A 18 3.07 4.93 -9.39
CA ILE A 18 2.58 5.94 -10.33
C ILE A 18 3.19 7.30 -9.98
N TYR A 19 3.21 7.68 -8.70
CA TYR A 19 3.82 8.95 -8.29
C TYR A 19 5.30 9.02 -8.68
N ILE A 20 6.08 7.98 -8.40
CA ILE A 20 7.51 7.94 -8.77
C ILE A 20 7.69 8.06 -10.29
N PHE A 21 6.92 7.30 -11.08
CA PHE A 21 7.05 7.33 -12.56
C PHE A 21 6.63 8.65 -13.19
N VAL A 22 5.67 9.37 -12.60
CA VAL A 22 5.27 10.69 -13.10
C VAL A 22 6.42 11.70 -13.08
N TYR A 23 7.24 11.71 -12.02
CA TYR A 23 8.35 12.66 -11.85
C TYR A 23 9.70 12.13 -12.34
N LYS A 24 10.04 10.85 -12.07
CA LYS A 24 11.32 10.25 -12.50
C LYS A 24 11.30 9.66 -13.91
N GLY A 25 10.13 9.58 -14.53
CA GLY A 25 9.95 8.97 -15.84
C GLY A 25 9.50 7.52 -15.76
N TRP A 26 8.67 7.13 -16.73
CA TRP A 26 8.23 5.74 -16.88
C TRP A 26 9.43 4.83 -17.15
N PHE A 27 9.52 3.73 -16.40
CA PHE A 27 10.66 2.79 -16.45
C PHE A 27 12.03 3.43 -16.22
N PHE A 28 12.09 4.57 -15.53
CA PHE A 28 13.33 5.34 -15.28
C PHE A 28 14.07 5.80 -16.55
N VAL A 29 13.36 5.89 -17.68
CA VAL A 29 13.90 6.45 -18.91
C VAL A 29 13.87 7.98 -18.81
N LYS A 30 15.05 8.60 -18.77
CA LYS A 30 15.19 10.06 -18.74
C LYS A 30 14.49 10.67 -19.97
N GLY A 31 13.55 11.59 -19.75
CA GLY A 31 12.77 12.25 -20.80
C GLY A 31 11.35 11.71 -21.01
N TYR A 32 10.98 10.59 -20.38
CA TYR A 32 9.58 10.08 -20.33
C TYR A 32 8.86 10.48 -19.04
N ASN A 33 9.32 11.52 -18.36
CA ASN A 33 8.65 12.09 -17.20
C ASN A 33 7.48 12.98 -17.65
N ASN A 34 6.35 12.86 -16.97
CA ASN A 34 5.18 13.70 -17.24
C ASN A 34 5.35 15.09 -16.62
N LEU A 35 6.03 15.16 -15.46
CA LEU A 35 6.34 16.39 -14.76
C LEU A 35 7.85 16.50 -14.51
N PRO A 36 8.42 17.71 -14.49
CA PRO A 36 9.79 17.93 -14.06
C PRO A 36 9.94 17.56 -12.57
N ASP A 37 11.03 16.86 -12.24
CA ASP A 37 11.41 16.53 -10.87
C ASP A 37 12.00 17.76 -10.15
N THR A 38 11.17 18.77 -9.96
CA THR A 38 11.50 20.05 -9.33
C THR A 38 10.53 20.31 -8.20
N VAL A 39 11.03 20.95 -7.13
CA VAL A 39 10.28 21.19 -5.88
C VAL A 39 8.94 21.90 -6.13
N ASP A 40 8.88 22.79 -7.12
CA ASP A 40 7.67 23.55 -7.48
C ASP A 40 6.52 22.69 -8.01
N TYR A 41 6.84 21.52 -8.58
CA TYR A 41 5.86 20.60 -9.16
C TYR A 41 5.55 19.41 -8.26
N TRP A 42 6.31 19.22 -7.18
CA TRP A 42 6.03 18.16 -6.23
C TRP A 42 4.68 18.40 -5.54
N LEU A 43 3.86 17.37 -5.55
CA LEU A 43 2.57 17.36 -4.89
C LEU A 43 2.81 17.49 -3.38
N LEU A 44 2.32 18.59 -2.80
CA LEU A 44 2.52 18.97 -1.40
C LEU A 44 3.99 19.17 -0.99
N GLY A 45 4.90 19.40 -1.94
CA GLY A 45 6.34 19.53 -1.67
C GLY A 45 7.03 18.22 -1.28
N ILE A 46 6.37 17.08 -1.50
CA ILE A 46 6.90 15.77 -1.14
C ILE A 46 7.74 15.21 -2.28
N GLN A 47 9.03 15.02 -2.01
CA GLN A 47 9.94 14.39 -2.93
C GLN A 47 9.44 12.99 -3.32
N PRO A 48 9.52 12.60 -4.60
CA PRO A 48 8.98 11.31 -5.09
C PRO A 48 9.45 10.08 -4.31
N GLU A 49 10.68 10.12 -3.79
CA GLU A 49 11.28 9.04 -3.01
C GLU A 49 10.62 8.88 -1.63
N SER A 50 10.10 9.97 -1.07
CA SER A 50 9.42 10.01 0.24
C SER A 50 7.92 9.73 0.14
N PHE A 51 7.35 9.62 -1.06
CA PHE A 51 5.92 9.37 -1.26
C PHE A 51 5.48 7.97 -0.78
N GLY A 52 6.43 7.05 -0.54
CA GLY A 52 6.15 5.73 0.02
C GLY A 52 5.43 5.77 1.38
N ALA A 53 5.66 6.81 2.20
CA ALA A 53 4.93 7.00 3.47
C ALA A 53 3.43 7.25 3.22
N ILE A 54 3.08 8.07 2.22
CA ILE A 54 1.68 8.31 1.83
C ILE A 54 1.08 7.05 1.22
N GLY A 55 1.83 6.33 0.39
CA GLY A 55 1.39 5.04 -0.15
C GLY A 55 1.08 4.01 0.95
N ALA A 56 1.89 3.95 2.00
CA ALA A 56 1.63 3.09 3.16
C ALA A 56 0.35 3.50 3.90
N ILE A 57 0.13 4.80 4.13
CA ILE A 57 -1.10 5.30 4.75
C ILE A 57 -2.32 4.89 3.92
N LEU A 58 -2.27 5.07 2.60
CA LEU A 58 -3.34 4.68 1.68
C LEU A 58 -3.57 3.16 1.67
N ASN A 59 -2.50 2.36 1.75
CA ASN A 59 -2.58 0.90 1.85
C ASN A 59 -3.36 0.49 3.10
N PHE A 60 -2.93 0.95 4.27
CA PHE A 60 -3.57 0.60 5.54
C PHE A 60 -4.99 1.13 5.62
N ALA A 61 -5.24 2.37 5.19
CA ALA A 61 -6.59 2.95 5.17
C ALA A 61 -7.52 2.10 4.29
N THR A 62 -7.09 1.76 3.08
CA THR A 62 -7.87 0.92 2.16
C THR A 62 -8.09 -0.49 2.72
N ALA A 63 -7.04 -1.11 3.26
CA ALA A 63 -7.14 -2.44 3.85
C ALA A 63 -8.14 -2.48 5.00
N LEU A 64 -8.14 -1.48 5.88
CA LEU A 64 -9.09 -1.36 6.98
C LEU A 64 -10.52 -1.12 6.50
N ILE A 65 -10.71 -0.24 5.53
CA ILE A 65 -12.03 0.06 4.96
C ILE A 65 -12.59 -1.20 4.28
N VAL A 66 -11.85 -1.77 3.32
CA VAL A 66 -12.29 -2.95 2.59
C VAL A 66 -12.49 -4.13 3.53
N SER A 67 -11.68 -4.24 4.59
CA SER A 67 -11.87 -5.29 5.59
C SER A 67 -13.07 -5.14 6.50
N LYS A 68 -13.65 -3.95 6.62
CA LYS A 68 -14.95 -3.77 7.27
C LYS A 68 -16.13 -4.14 6.35
N PHE A 69 -15.94 -4.05 5.03
CA PHE A 69 -16.97 -4.37 4.04
C PHE A 69 -16.87 -5.79 3.46
N THR A 70 -15.82 -6.55 3.79
CA THR A 70 -15.64 -7.92 3.29
C THR A 70 -15.90 -8.95 4.39
N ALA A 71 -16.20 -10.19 3.97
CA ALA A 71 -16.41 -11.33 4.86
C ALA A 71 -15.29 -11.48 5.92
N PRO A 72 -15.66 -11.85 7.16
CA PRO A 72 -14.71 -12.08 8.23
C PRO A 72 -13.70 -13.19 7.83
N PRO A 73 -12.49 -13.18 8.42
CA PRO A 73 -11.50 -14.23 8.17
C PRO A 73 -12.11 -15.62 8.44
N PRO A 74 -11.85 -16.64 7.59
CA PRO A 74 -12.41 -17.98 7.79
C PRO A 74 -11.98 -18.60 9.12
N GLU A 75 -12.85 -19.42 9.69
CA GLU A 75 -12.76 -19.94 11.07
C GLU A 75 -11.49 -20.79 11.30
N ASN A 76 -11.02 -21.51 10.28
CA ASN A 76 -9.77 -22.26 10.36
C ASN A 76 -8.53 -21.36 10.60
N ILE A 77 -8.52 -20.15 10.03
CA ILE A 77 -7.45 -19.17 10.24
C ILE A 77 -7.56 -18.56 11.64
N GLN A 78 -8.78 -18.35 12.15
CA GLN A 78 -8.98 -17.87 13.51
C GLN A 78 -8.50 -18.89 14.54
N HIS A 79 -8.78 -20.18 14.31
CA HIS A 79 -8.26 -21.28 15.12
C HIS A 79 -6.73 -21.38 15.07
N LEU A 80 -6.10 -21.21 13.91
CA LEU A 80 -4.63 -21.18 13.81
C LEU A 80 -4.02 -20.05 14.64
N VAL A 81 -4.60 -18.84 14.61
CA VAL A 81 -4.14 -17.74 15.46
C VAL A 81 -4.42 -18.02 16.94
N GLY A 82 -5.55 -18.66 17.26
CA GLY A 82 -5.90 -19.10 18.61
C GLY A 82 -4.90 -20.10 19.20
N ASP A 83 -4.53 -21.12 18.42
CA ASP A 83 -3.54 -22.14 18.78
C ASP A 83 -2.11 -21.58 18.91
N ILE A 84 -1.78 -20.50 18.17
CA ILE A 84 -0.52 -19.77 18.36
C ILE A 84 -0.56 -18.93 19.65
N ARG A 85 -1.72 -18.35 19.98
CA ARG A 85 -1.89 -17.46 21.13
C ARG A 85 -1.94 -18.22 22.46
N ILE A 86 -2.37 -19.48 22.44
CA ILE A 86 -2.36 -20.41 23.57
C ILE A 86 -1.45 -21.58 23.17
N PRO A 87 -0.14 -21.51 23.47
CA PRO A 87 0.74 -22.62 23.19
C PRO A 87 0.21 -23.85 23.93
N LYS A 88 0.05 -24.97 23.21
CA LYS A 88 -0.31 -26.26 23.82
C LYS A 88 0.85 -26.64 24.74
N THR A 89 0.70 -26.42 26.05
CA THR A 89 1.60 -26.95 27.07
C THR A 89 1.35 -28.45 27.15
N THR A 90 2.11 -29.23 26.40
CA THR A 90 2.32 -30.65 26.65
C THR A 90 3.82 -30.88 26.69
#